data_AF-A0A7C6KGJ5-F1
#
_entry.id   AF-A0A7C6KGJ5-F1
#
_cell.length_a   1.000
_cell.length_b   1.000
_cell.length_c   1.000
_cell.angle_alpha   90.00
_cell.angle_beta   90.00
_cell.angle_gamma   90.00
#
_symmetry.space_group_name_H-M   'P 1'
#
loop_
_entity.id
_entity.type
_entity.pdbx_description
1 polymer ?
#
loop_
_entity_poly.entity_id
_entity_poly.type
_entity_poly.pdbx_seq_one_letter_code
_entity_poly.pdbx_strand_id
1 'polypeptide(L)'
;MSVLVFCLSALRAIVEMLGLALLAQGALALLAGSARNTNPIYLLFALITRRPRHLCGKLIPGVRRPWWEGALCFALLAMTWIALAAWRLALLTSVA
;
A
#
# COMPACT_ATOMS: atom_id res chain seq x y z
N MET A 1 -5.25 12.70 -24.37
CA MET A 1 -4.74 11.40 -23.88
C MET A 1 -3.57 11.51 -22.90
N SER A 2 -2.96 12.70 -22.69
CA SER A 2 -1.81 12.91 -21.79
C SER A 2 -2.16 12.96 -20.29
N VAL A 3 -3.24 13.65 -19.91
CA VAL A 3 -3.61 13.82 -18.48
C VAL A 3 -3.98 12.50 -17.81
N LEU A 4 -4.71 11.61 -18.50
CA LEU A 4 -5.09 10.30 -17.96
C LEU A 4 -3.87 9.41 -17.67
N VAL A 5 -2.89 9.37 -18.58
CA VAL A 5 -1.66 8.60 -18.39
C VAL A 5 -0.82 9.19 -17.26
N PHE A 6 -0.76 10.51 -17.13
CA PHE A 6 -0.12 11.18 -16.01
C PHE A 6 -0.80 10.81 -14.67
N CYS A 7 -2.12 10.93 -14.57
CA CYS A 7 -2.87 10.56 -13.36
C CYS A 7 -2.69 9.08 -12.98
N LEU A 8 -2.74 8.16 -13.96
CA LEU A 8 -2.48 6.73 -13.72
C LEU A 8 -1.06 6.49 -13.20
N SER A 9 -0.08 7.19 -13.75
CA SER A 9 1.33 7.05 -13.34
C SER A 9 1.56 7.62 -11.94
N ALA A 10 0.97 8.79 -11.64
CA ALA A 10 1.01 9.40 -10.32
C ALA A 10 0.33 8.50 -9.25
N LEU A 11 -0.85 7.96 -9.56
CA LEU A 11 -1.56 7.06 -8.65
C LEU A 11 -0.74 5.80 -8.37
N ARG A 12 -0.10 5.22 -9.39
CA ARG A 12 0.79 4.07 -9.24
C ARG A 12 1.99 4.40 -8.33
N ALA A 13 2.62 5.56 -8.50
CA ALA A 13 3.74 5.97 -7.65
C ALA A 13 3.32 6.12 -6.18
N ILE A 14 2.12 6.65 -5.92
CA ILE A 14 1.56 6.72 -4.56
C ILE A 14 1.35 5.31 -3.99
N VAL A 15 0.81 4.38 -4.79
CA VAL A 15 0.62 2.98 -4.37
C VAL A 15 1.95 2.29 -4.09
N GLU A 16 2.98 2.51 -4.91
CA GLU A 16 4.35 2.00 -4.67
C GLU A 16 4.92 2.54 -3.36
N MET A 17 4.82 3.86 -3.13
CA MET A 17 5.28 4.50 -1.91
C MET A 17 4.58 3.92 -0.67
N LEU A 18 3.26 3.72 -0.73
CA LEU A 18 2.49 3.11 0.36
C LEU A 18 2.86 1.64 0.59
N GLY A 19 3.10 0.88 -0.48
CA GLY A 19 3.55 -0.51 -0.42
C GLY A 19 4.94 -0.62 0.25
N LEU A 20 5.89 0.21 -0.17
CA LEU A 20 7.22 0.29 0.43
C LEU A 20 7.18 0.76 1.88
N ALA A 21 6.30 1.70 2.22
CA ALA A 21 6.10 2.13 3.61
C ALA A 21 5.60 0.98 4.49
N LEU A 22 4.66 0.16 4.02
CA LEU A 22 4.19 -1.03 4.74
C LEU A 22 5.28 -2.09 4.91
N LEU A 23 6.09 -2.32 3.86
CA LEU A 23 7.25 -3.21 3.94
C LEU A 23 8.28 -2.69 4.96
N ALA A 24 8.59 -1.39 4.94
CA ALA A 24 9.48 -0.76 5.89
C ALA A 24 8.96 -0.91 7.33
N GLN A 25 7.65 -0.75 7.57
CA GLN A 25 7.08 -1.04 8.90
C GLN A 25 7.18 -2.51 9.29
N GLY A 26 6.98 -3.43 8.35
CA GLY A 26 7.17 -4.86 8.59
C GLY A 26 8.61 -5.17 8.99
N ALA A 27 9.58 -4.69 8.21
CA ALA A 27 11.01 -4.83 8.50
C ALA A 27 11.39 -4.19 9.84
N LEU A 28 10.95 -2.96 10.11
CA LEU A 28 11.16 -2.27 11.40
C LEU A 28 10.50 -3.01 12.56
N ALA A 29 9.33 -3.63 12.36
CA ALA A 29 8.69 -4.43 13.40
C ALA A 29 9.47 -5.71 13.72
N LEU A 30 10.13 -6.32 12.73
CA LEU A 30 11.00 -7.48 12.92
C LEU A 30 12.32 -7.08 13.61
N LEU A 31 12.91 -5.94 13.22
CA LEU A 31 14.19 -5.47 13.75
C LEU A 31 14.07 -4.84 15.16
N ALA A 32 13.06 -3.98 15.38
CA ALA A 32 12.87 -3.26 16.64
C ALA A 32 11.99 -4.03 17.66
N GLY A 33 11.30 -5.09 17.23
CA GLY A 33 10.47 -5.93 18.08
C GLY A 33 9.43 -5.14 18.89
N SER A 34 9.49 -5.25 20.22
CA SER A 34 8.60 -4.57 21.16
C SER A 34 8.89 -3.07 21.33
N ALA A 35 10.13 -2.63 21.05
CA ALA A 35 10.53 -1.22 21.14
C ALA A 35 10.10 -0.39 19.91
N ARG A 36 9.32 -0.95 18.99
CA ARG A 36 8.83 -0.24 17.79
C ARG A 36 8.01 1.02 18.09
N ASN A 37 7.33 1.07 19.24
CA ASN A 37 6.49 2.22 19.61
C ASN A 37 7.30 3.46 20.06
N THR A 38 8.59 3.32 20.35
CA THR A 38 9.48 4.45 20.65
C THR A 38 10.27 4.91 19.44
N ASN A 39 10.17 4.21 18.29
CA ASN A 39 10.87 4.59 17.07
C ASN A 39 10.04 5.62 16.25
N PRO A 40 10.53 6.86 16.08
CA PRO A 40 9.80 7.90 15.35
C PRO A 40 9.57 7.54 13.88
N ILE A 41 10.49 6.78 13.26
CA ILE A 41 10.36 6.32 11.87
C ILE A 41 9.20 5.33 11.75
N TYR A 42 9.07 4.39 12.69
CA TYR A 42 7.96 3.45 12.73
C TYR A 42 6.62 4.16 12.89
N LEU A 43 6.56 5.17 13.77
CA LEU A 43 5.38 6.02 13.99
C LEU A 43 5.01 6.83 12.76
N LEU A 44 5.98 7.41 12.05
CA LEU A 44 5.76 8.15 10.81
C LEU A 44 5.11 7.24 9.74
N PHE A 45 5.71 6.08 9.49
CA PHE A 45 5.11 5.13 8.55
C PHE A 45 3.75 4.63 9.04
N ALA A 46 3.57 4.42 10.35
CA ALA A 46 2.26 4.03 10.90
C ALA A 46 1.21 5.09 10.68
N LEU A 47 1.56 6.37 10.79
CA LEU A 47 0.67 7.49 10.52
C LEU A 47 0.25 7.52 9.04
N ILE A 48 1.20 7.34 8.13
CA ILE A 48 0.96 7.35 6.68
C ILE A 48 0.10 6.15 6.25
N THR A 49 0.38 4.96 6.78
CA THR A 49 -0.31 3.72 6.40
C THR A 49 -1.62 3.48 7.16
N ARG A 50 -1.94 4.29 8.18
CA ARG A 50 -3.13 4.15 9.03
C ARG A 50 -4.44 4.18 8.23
N ARG A 51 -4.61 5.17 7.35
CA ARG A 51 -5.85 5.32 6.56
C ARG A 51 -6.04 4.19 5.54
N PRO A 52 -5.02 3.82 4.75
CA PRO A 52 -5.08 2.63 3.88
C PRO A 52 -5.44 1.36 4.65
N ARG A 53 -4.77 1.09 5.78
CA ARG A 53 -5.07 -0.09 6.62
C ARG A 53 -6.49 -0.09 7.15
N HIS A 54 -6.99 1.06 7.60
CA HIS A 54 -8.35 1.18 8.11
C HIS A 54 -9.42 0.97 7.02
N LEU A 55 -9.16 1.44 5.80
CA LEU A 55 -10.02 1.14 4.64
C LEU A 55 -10.02 -0.37 4.33
N CYS A 56 -8.86 -1.01 4.37
CA CYS A 56 -8.74 -2.46 4.18
C CYS A 56 -9.43 -3.25 5.31
N GLY A 57 -9.32 -2.78 6.55
CA GLY A 57 -9.96 -3.39 7.71
C GLY A 57 -11.49 -3.32 7.68
N LYS A 58 -12.08 -2.36 6.96
CA LYS A 58 -13.53 -2.33 6.70
C LYS A 58 -14.00 -3.42 5.73
N LEU A 59 -13.11 -3.89 4.86
CA LEU A 59 -13.41 -4.94 3.88
C LEU A 59 -13.36 -6.35 4.50
N ILE A 60 -12.69 -6.54 5.64
CA ILE A 60 -12.68 -7.82 6.37
C ILE A 60 -13.65 -7.76 7.55
N PRO A 61 -14.77 -8.50 7.53
CA PRO A 61 -15.52 -8.79 8.73
C PRO A 61 -14.82 -9.96 9.47
N GLY A 62 -14.25 -9.69 10.65
CA GLY A 62 -14.25 -10.74 11.70
C GLY A 62 -12.97 -11.45 12.13
N VAL A 63 -11.74 -11.06 11.77
CA VAL A 63 -10.53 -11.62 12.45
C VAL A 63 -9.51 -10.53 12.76
N ARG A 64 -9.60 -9.96 13.98
CA ARG A 64 -8.67 -8.93 14.50
C ARG A 64 -7.35 -9.55 14.96
N ARG A 65 -6.52 -10.02 14.02
CA ARG A 65 -5.08 -10.19 14.28
C ARG A 65 -4.33 -9.01 13.65
N PRO A 66 -3.63 -8.17 14.44
CA PRO A 66 -3.03 -6.93 13.94
C PRO A 66 -1.97 -7.13 12.84
N TRP A 67 -1.38 -8.33 12.75
CA TRP A 67 -0.47 -8.70 11.65
C TRP A 67 -1.20 -8.91 10.31
N TRP A 68 -2.39 -9.49 10.32
CA TRP A 68 -3.15 -9.77 9.10
C TRP A 68 -3.69 -8.50 8.44
N GLU A 69 -4.08 -7.50 9.22
CA GLU A 69 -4.52 -6.20 8.71
C GLU A 69 -3.43 -5.52 7.87
N GLY A 70 -2.17 -5.61 8.31
CA GLY A 70 -1.03 -5.06 7.59
C GLY A 70 -0.70 -5.83 6.31
N ALA A 71 -0.68 -7.17 6.40
CA ALA A 71 -0.40 -8.04 5.25
C ALA A 71 -1.49 -7.92 4.17
N LEU A 72 -2.76 -7.85 4.56
CA LEU A 72 -3.87 -7.66 3.62
C LEU A 72 -3.80 -6.28 2.96
N CYS A 73 -3.52 -5.22 3.72
CA CYS A 73 -3.37 -3.88 3.15
C CYS A 73 -2.24 -3.86 2.10
N PHE A 74 -1.14 -4.57 2.36
CA PHE A 74 -0.06 -4.73 1.39
C PHE A 74 -0.52 -5.52 0.15
N ALA A 75 -1.21 -6.64 0.34
CA ALA A 75 -1.73 -7.45 -0.77
C ALA A 75 -2.72 -6.67 -1.65
N LEU A 76 -3.61 -5.87 -1.05
CA LEU A 76 -4.56 -5.02 -1.77
C LEU A 76 -3.85 -3.89 -2.53
N LEU A 77 -2.85 -3.24 -1.92
CA LEU A 77 -2.03 -2.25 -2.62
C LEU A 77 -1.25 -2.90 -3.78
N ALA A 78 -0.70 -4.10 -3.59
CA ALA A 78 -0.01 -4.83 -4.65
C ALA A 78 -0.98 -5.22 -5.80
N MET A 79 -2.18 -5.70 -5.49
CA MET A 79 -3.21 -5.96 -6.50
C MET A 79 -3.62 -4.69 -7.24
N THR A 80 -3.78 -3.58 -6.52
CA THR A 80 -4.10 -2.27 -7.11
C THR A 80 -2.97 -1.82 -8.04
N TRP A 81 -1.72 -2.01 -7.64
CA TRP A 81 -0.54 -1.69 -8.45
C TRP A 81 -0.49 -2.49 -9.76
N ILE A 82 -0.74 -3.80 -9.69
CA ILE A 82 -0.81 -4.67 -10.87
C ILE A 82 -1.99 -4.26 -11.77
N ALA A 83 -3.16 -4.02 -11.19
CA ALA A 83 -4.35 -3.59 -11.93
C ALA A 83 -4.11 -2.27 -12.68
N LEU A 84 -3.45 -1.29 -12.04
CA LEU A 84 -3.07 -0.03 -12.69
C LEU A 84 -2.07 -0.25 -13.83
N ALA A 85 -1.11 -1.15 -13.65
CA ALA A 85 -0.13 -1.49 -14.68
C ALA A 85 -0.81 -2.15 -15.89
N ALA A 86 -1.71 -3.11 -15.64
CA ALA A 86 -2.49 -3.79 -16.66
C ALA A 86 -3.42 -2.81 -17.40
N TRP A 87 -4.05 -1.88 -16.69
CA TRP A 87 -4.89 -0.85 -17.29
C TRP A 87 -4.08 0.08 -18.20
N ARG A 88 -2.89 0.52 -17.76
CA ARG A 88 -1.97 1.30 -18.60
C ARG A 88 -1.57 0.53 -19.86
N LEU A 89 -1.29 -0.77 -19.74
CA LEU A 89 -0.95 -1.62 -20.87
C LEU A 89 -2.13 -1.80 -21.84
N ALA A 90 -3.34 -2.04 -21.33
CA ALA A 90 -4.55 -2.17 -22.12
C ALA A 90 -4.90 -0.88 -22.90
N LEU A 91 -4.62 0.29 -22.33
CA LEU A 91 -4.75 1.57 -23.04
C LEU A 91 -3.74 1.72 -24.19
N LEU A 92 -2.54 1.17 -24.05
CA LEU A 92 -1.53 1.21 -25.12
C LEU A 92 -1.89 0.24 -26.26
N THR A 93 -2.44 -0.93 -25.94
CA THR A 93 -2.85 -1.94 -26.94
C THR A 93 -4.16 -1.63 -27.65
N SER A 94 -5.04 -0.80 -27.08
CA SER A 94 -6.30 -0.37 -27.71
C SER A 94 -6.13 0.83 -28.64
N VAL A 95 -4.95 1.47 -28.64
CA VAL A 95 -4.63 2.66 -29.43
C VAL A 95 -3.63 2.35 -30.56
N ALA A 96 -3.02 1.15 -30.53
CA ALA A 96 -2.17 0.60 -31.59
C ALA A 96 -3.00 -0.25 -32.56
#